data_AF-A0A2H8TWH8-F1
#
_entry.id   AF-A0A2H8TWH8-F1
#
_cell.length_a   1.000
_cell.length_b   1.000
_cell.length_c   1.000
_cell.angle_alpha   90.00
_cell.angle_beta   90.00
_cell.angle_gamma   90.00
#
_symmetry.space_group_name_H-M   'P 1'
#
loop_
_entity.id
_entity.type
_entity.pdbx_description
1 polymer ?
#
loop_
_entity_poly.entity_id
_entity_poly.type
_entity_poly.pdbx_seq_one_letter_code
_entity_poly.pdbx_strand_id
1 'polypeptide(L)'
;AGLDAHRLVEAFKFGYAERAHLGDHKFVNVSGIYNNVKSDSYIDKIRNKISDNFTSLDPTYYGANYNVPDDHGTANMVVIDLMGNVVISTNTINTYFGSGFTSPSTGIILNNEMDDFSTPGAVNFYGFPSSPANYIQPGKRPM
;
A
#
# COMPACT_ATOMS: atom_id res chain seq x y z
N ALA A 1 -20.99 -17.03 -5.30
CA ALA A 1 -20.85 -15.56 -5.34
C ALA A 1 -20.56 -14.97 -3.97
N GLY A 2 -21.39 -15.19 -2.93
CA GLY A 2 -21.16 -14.59 -1.60
C GLY A 2 -19.91 -15.10 -0.88
N LEU A 3 -19.66 -16.41 -0.89
CA LEU A 3 -18.53 -16.99 -0.15
C LEU A 3 -17.16 -16.68 -0.79
N ASP A 4 -17.06 -16.68 -2.11
CA ASP A 4 -15.80 -16.36 -2.80
C ASP A 4 -15.40 -14.90 -2.57
N ALA A 5 -16.37 -13.98 -2.65
CA ALA A 5 -16.15 -12.57 -2.33
C ALA A 5 -15.76 -12.37 -0.86
N HIS A 6 -16.42 -13.08 0.07
CA HIS A 6 -16.07 -13.07 1.49
C HIS A 6 -14.61 -13.48 1.72
N ARG A 7 -14.20 -14.64 1.19
CA ARG A 7 -12.83 -15.15 1.32
C ARG A 7 -11.80 -14.20 0.69
N LEU A 8 -12.13 -13.58 -0.45
CA LEU A 8 -11.27 -12.58 -1.10
C LEU A 8 -11.07 -11.35 -0.21
N VAL A 9 -12.15 -10.81 0.36
CA VAL A 9 -12.09 -9.65 1.26
C VAL A 9 -11.28 -9.97 2.51
N GLU A 10 -11.49 -11.13 3.13
CA GLU A 10 -10.70 -11.55 4.30
C GLU A 10 -9.21 -11.71 3.96
N ALA A 11 -8.88 -12.28 2.81
CA ALA A 11 -7.50 -12.36 2.33
C ALA A 11 -6.87 -10.96 2.12
N PHE A 12 -7.63 -10.01 1.57
CA PHE A 12 -7.17 -8.63 1.42
C PHE A 12 -6.95 -7.93 2.76
N LYS A 13 -7.77 -8.18 3.80
CA LYS A 13 -7.54 -7.60 5.12
C LYS A 13 -6.22 -8.07 5.73
N PHE A 14 -5.92 -9.37 5.65
CA PHE A 14 -4.62 -9.91 6.08
C PHE A 14 -3.45 -9.35 5.24
N GLY A 15 -3.61 -9.24 3.93
CA GLY A 15 -2.59 -8.66 3.05
C GLY A 15 -2.34 -7.17 3.32
N TYR A 16 -3.41 -6.40 3.51
CA TYR A 16 -3.33 -4.95 3.74
C TYR A 16 -2.74 -4.61 5.12
N ALA A 17 -2.96 -5.46 6.12
CA ALA A 17 -2.32 -5.33 7.44
C ALA A 17 -0.78 -5.34 7.35
N GLU A 18 -0.20 -6.05 6.38
CA GLU A 18 1.25 -6.08 6.16
C GLU A 18 1.77 -4.83 5.41
N ARG A 19 0.91 -4.05 4.75
CA ARG A 19 1.29 -2.82 4.02
C ARG A 19 2.07 -1.86 4.91
N ALA A 20 1.65 -1.73 6.17
CA ALA A 20 2.29 -0.86 7.13
C ALA A 20 3.74 -1.26 7.48
N HIS A 21 4.14 -2.51 7.25
CA HIS A 21 5.50 -2.98 7.50
C HIS A 21 6.42 -2.80 6.28
N LEU A 22 5.86 -2.44 5.11
CA LEU A 22 6.64 -2.12 3.92
C LEU A 22 7.23 -0.70 4.01
N GLY A 23 8.33 -0.48 3.28
CA GLY A 23 9.06 0.77 3.24
C GLY A 23 10.07 0.76 2.08
N ASP A 24 10.68 1.91 1.80
CA ASP A 24 11.80 1.97 0.86
C ASP A 24 12.92 1.03 1.35
N HIS A 25 13.17 -0.05 0.62
CA HIS A 25 14.13 -1.11 0.96
C HIS A 25 15.58 -0.62 1.10
N LYS A 26 15.90 0.58 0.59
CA LYS A 26 17.21 1.22 0.82
C LYS A 26 17.36 1.77 2.25
N PHE A 27 16.25 1.98 2.95
CA PHE A 27 16.17 2.60 4.27
C PHE A 27 15.59 1.66 5.34
N VAL A 28 14.80 0.66 4.93
CA VAL A 28 14.12 -0.28 5.84
C VAL A 28 14.35 -1.72 5.38
N ASN A 29 14.58 -2.63 6.33
CA ASN A 29 14.72 -4.04 6.03
C ASN A 29 13.35 -4.70 5.82
N VAL A 30 12.98 -4.94 4.56
CA VAL A 30 11.72 -5.60 4.16
C VAL A 30 11.87 -7.10 3.86
N SER A 31 13.05 -7.69 4.10
CA SER A 31 13.35 -9.09 3.74
C SER A 31 12.45 -10.10 4.46
N GLY A 32 12.04 -9.82 5.70
CA GLY A 32 11.12 -10.67 6.46
C GLY A 32 9.77 -10.84 5.75
N ILE A 33 9.18 -9.72 5.31
CA ILE A 33 7.90 -9.72 4.58
C ILE A 33 8.07 -10.44 3.24
N TYR A 34 9.17 -10.17 2.53
CA TYR A 34 9.47 -10.82 1.26
C TYR A 34 9.57 -12.35 1.38
N ASN A 35 10.19 -12.83 2.46
CA ASN A 35 10.29 -14.26 2.74
C ASN A 35 8.94 -14.86 3.12
N ASN A 36 8.11 -14.12 3.87
CA ASN A 36 6.77 -14.56 4.25
C ASN A 36 5.85 -14.72 3.04
N VAL A 37 5.79 -13.72 2.14
CA VAL A 37 4.90 -13.75 0.96
C VAL A 37 5.29 -14.83 -0.06
N LYS A 38 6.51 -15.37 0.03
CA LYS A 38 7.00 -16.48 -0.79
C LYS A 38 6.83 -17.85 -0.14
N SER A 39 6.44 -17.91 1.14
CA SER A 39 6.37 -19.17 1.88
C SER A 39 4.96 -19.73 1.84
N ASP A 40 4.79 -20.88 1.18
CA ASP A 40 3.51 -21.61 1.19
C ASP A 40 3.03 -21.87 2.63
N SER A 41 3.95 -22.21 3.54
CA SER A 41 3.63 -22.44 4.95
C SER A 41 3.08 -21.20 5.67
N TYR A 42 3.51 -20.00 5.27
CA TYR A 42 2.97 -18.76 5.82
C TYR A 42 1.61 -18.44 5.20
N ILE A 43 1.45 -18.61 3.89
CA ILE A 43 0.18 -18.41 3.19
C ILE A 43 -0.90 -19.38 3.70
N ASP A 44 -0.56 -20.65 3.96
CA ASP A 44 -1.49 -21.62 4.54
C ASP A 44 -1.91 -21.25 5.97
N LYS A 45 -1.00 -20.69 6.78
CA LYS A 45 -1.36 -20.16 8.10
C LYS A 45 -2.35 -19.01 8.00
N ILE A 46 -2.19 -18.10 7.03
CA ILE A 46 -3.15 -17.02 6.80
C ILE A 46 -4.49 -17.58 6.30
N ARG A 47 -4.46 -18.47 5.32
CA ARG A 47 -5.67 -19.14 4.78
C ARG A 47 -6.47 -19.82 5.90
N ASN A 48 -5.81 -20.51 6.82
CA ASN A 48 -6.46 -21.19 7.94
C ASN A 48 -7.09 -20.24 8.98
N LYS A 49 -6.76 -18.94 8.95
CA LYS A 49 -7.42 -17.92 9.76
C LYS A 49 -8.69 -17.36 9.10
N ILE A 50 -8.86 -17.55 7.80
CA ILE A 50 -10.05 -17.08 7.08
C ILE A 50 -11.21 -18.01 7.41
N SER A 51 -12.19 -17.49 8.16
CA SER A 51 -13.43 -18.19 8.49
C SER A 51 -14.51 -17.89 7.45
N ASP A 52 -15.29 -18.89 7.04
CA ASP A 52 -16.38 -18.72 6.05
C ASP A 52 -17.59 -17.93 6.59
N ASN A 53 -17.71 -17.78 7.91
CA ASN A 53 -18.90 -17.23 8.57
C ASN A 53 -18.61 -16.09 9.56
N PHE A 54 -17.38 -15.58 9.58
CA PHE A 54 -16.94 -14.55 10.52
C PHE A 54 -16.03 -13.53 9.84
N THR A 55 -16.15 -12.27 10.26
CA THR A 55 -15.22 -11.17 9.97
C THR A 55 -14.96 -10.44 11.28
N SER A 56 -13.70 -10.09 11.53
CA SER A 56 -13.36 -9.17 12.63
C SER A 56 -13.55 -7.72 12.18
N LEU A 57 -14.05 -6.88 13.10
CA LEU A 57 -14.03 -5.41 12.98
C LEU A 57 -12.75 -4.80 13.60
N ASP A 58 -11.98 -5.59 14.34
CA ASP A 58 -10.73 -5.18 14.96
C ASP A 58 -9.56 -5.39 13.95
N PRO A 59 -8.88 -4.32 13.51
CA PRO A 59 -7.73 -4.43 12.59
C PRO A 59 -6.56 -5.24 13.15
N THR A 60 -6.39 -5.28 14.48
CA THR A 60 -5.30 -6.04 15.11
C THR A 60 -5.44 -7.54 14.92
N TYR A 61 -6.67 -8.04 14.71
CA TYR A 61 -6.94 -9.44 14.34
C TYR A 61 -6.19 -9.84 13.06
N TYR A 62 -6.08 -8.91 12.11
CA TYR A 62 -5.38 -9.13 10.84
C TYR A 62 -3.88 -8.81 10.92
N GLY A 63 -3.41 -8.29 12.06
CA GLY A 63 -2.01 -7.89 12.28
C GLY A 63 -1.71 -6.43 11.97
N ALA A 64 -2.73 -5.58 11.79
CA ALA A 64 -2.53 -4.17 11.54
C ALA A 64 -2.12 -3.46 12.83
N ASN A 65 -0.87 -2.98 12.90
CA ASN A 65 -0.30 -2.31 14.08
C ASN A 65 -0.14 -0.80 13.90
N TYR A 66 -0.29 -0.32 12.67
CA TYR A 66 -0.06 1.07 12.32
C TYR A 66 -1.15 1.57 11.37
N ASN A 67 -1.38 2.88 11.39
CA ASN A 67 -2.21 3.54 10.41
C ASN A 67 -1.46 3.68 9.08
N VAL A 68 -2.22 3.58 8.00
CA VAL A 68 -1.76 3.86 6.64
C VAL A 68 -2.55 5.08 6.12
N PRO A 69 -1.93 6.05 5.45
CA PRO A 69 -2.64 7.14 4.79
C PRO A 69 -3.69 6.63 3.79
N ASP A 70 -4.74 7.41 3.58
CA ASP A 70 -5.72 7.14 2.51
C ASP A 70 -5.12 7.59 1.17
N ASP A 71 -5.20 6.73 0.15
CA ASP A 71 -4.56 6.95 -1.16
C ASP A 71 -5.59 7.19 -2.27
N HIS A 72 -5.25 8.03 -3.25
CA HIS A 72 -6.18 8.48 -4.29
C HIS A 72 -5.49 8.61 -5.65
N GLY A 73 -6.24 8.33 -6.73
CA GLY A 73 -5.93 8.78 -8.09
C GLY A 73 -4.66 8.16 -8.73
N THR A 74 -4.83 7.47 -9.87
CA THR A 74 -3.70 7.10 -10.75
C THR A 74 -4.18 6.99 -12.19
N ALA A 75 -3.25 7.03 -13.14
CA ALA A 75 -3.51 6.66 -14.53
C ALA A 75 -2.75 5.38 -14.86
N ASN A 76 -3.46 4.36 -15.34
CA ASN A 76 -2.88 3.11 -15.81
C ASN A 76 -2.97 3.01 -17.33
N MET A 77 -1.90 2.54 -17.95
CA MET A 77 -1.82 2.24 -19.38
C MET A 77 -1.22 0.86 -19.60
N VAL A 78 -1.81 0.11 -20.54
CA VAL A 78 -1.32 -1.18 -21.03
C VAL A 78 -1.15 -1.09 -22.54
N VAL A 79 0.03 -1.45 -23.05
CA VAL A 79 0.36 -1.46 -24.47
C VAL A 79 0.88 -2.84 -24.85
N ILE A 80 0.36 -3.37 -25.97
CA ILE A 80 0.80 -4.65 -26.55
C ILE A 80 1.15 -4.38 -28.01
N ASP A 81 2.30 -4.86 -28.48
CA ASP A 81 2.71 -4.74 -29.89
C ASP A 81 2.48 -6.03 -30.68
N LEU A 82 2.73 -5.98 -32.00
CA LEU A 82 2.54 -7.11 -32.92
C LEU A 82 3.55 -8.25 -32.71
N MET A 83 4.66 -7.99 -32.00
CA MET A 83 5.66 -9.01 -31.66
C MET A 83 5.31 -9.70 -30.34
N GLY A 84 4.25 -9.27 -29.65
CA GLY A 84 3.84 -9.79 -28.35
C GLY A 84 4.56 -9.15 -27.17
N ASN A 85 5.27 -8.03 -27.35
CA ASN A 85 5.82 -7.28 -26.22
C ASN A 85 4.69 -6.60 -25.46
N VAL A 86 4.79 -6.57 -24.13
CA VAL A 86 3.79 -5.96 -23.24
C VAL A 86 4.46 -4.95 -22.32
N VAL A 87 3.91 -3.73 -22.27
CA VAL A 87 4.31 -2.68 -21.33
C VAL A 87 3.10 -2.29 -20.50
N ILE A 88 3.25 -2.31 -19.18
CA ILE A 88 2.24 -1.85 -18.22
C ILE A 88 2.86 -0.73 -17.41
N SER A 89 2.20 0.42 -17.35
CA SER A 89 2.67 1.58 -16.61
C SER A 89 1.53 2.21 -15.83
N THR A 90 1.70 2.34 -14.52
CA THR A 90 0.86 3.16 -13.66
C THR A 90 1.65 4.41 -13.29
N ASN A 91 1.09 5.58 -13.59
CA ASN A 91 1.69 6.86 -13.28
C ASN A 91 0.73 7.68 -12.42
N THR A 92 1.28 8.53 -11.57
CA THR A 92 0.49 9.40 -10.69
C THR A 92 1.21 10.72 -10.42
N ILE A 93 0.44 11.71 -9.98
CA ILE A 93 0.91 12.93 -9.32
C ILE A 93 0.40 12.99 -7.88
N ASN A 94 0.05 11.82 -7.33
CA ASN A 94 -0.77 11.56 -6.16
C ASN A 94 -2.22 12.06 -6.33
N THR A 95 -2.63 13.11 -5.62
CA THR A 95 -4.04 13.54 -5.63
C THR A 95 -4.42 14.28 -6.92
N TYR A 96 -5.70 14.61 -7.07
CA TYR A 96 -6.16 15.38 -8.23
C TYR A 96 -5.41 16.71 -8.34
N PHE A 97 -4.78 16.95 -9.50
CA PHE A 97 -3.89 18.09 -9.75
C PHE A 97 -2.64 18.16 -8.85
N GLY A 98 -2.30 17.07 -8.17
CA GLY A 98 -1.11 16.92 -7.32
C GLY A 98 -1.02 18.00 -6.25
N SER A 99 0.08 18.75 -6.25
CA SER A 99 0.28 19.88 -5.34
C SER A 99 -0.61 21.09 -5.62
N GLY A 100 -1.37 21.09 -6.72
CA GLY A 100 -2.11 22.26 -7.23
C GLY A 100 -1.19 23.34 -7.82
N PHE A 101 0.13 23.14 -7.82
CA PHE A 101 1.10 24.08 -8.35
C PHE A 101 1.49 23.71 -9.79
N THR A 102 1.33 24.68 -10.69
CA THR A 102 1.80 24.59 -12.08
C THR A 102 2.97 25.54 -12.26
N SER A 103 4.09 25.03 -12.78
CA SER A 103 5.25 25.85 -13.12
C SER A 103 4.88 26.93 -14.14
N PRO A 104 5.06 28.24 -13.84
CA PRO A 104 4.73 29.32 -14.77
C PRO A 104 5.57 29.31 -16.06
N SER A 105 6.76 28.71 -16.03
CA SER A 105 7.67 28.68 -17.19
C SER A 105 7.47 27.45 -18.08
N THR A 106 6.98 26.34 -17.53
CA THR A 106 6.88 25.05 -18.27
C THR A 106 5.46 24.53 -18.42
N GLY A 107 4.50 25.04 -17.65
CA GLY A 107 3.13 24.51 -17.61
C GLY A 107 3.01 23.13 -16.96
N ILE A 108 4.07 22.62 -16.32
CA ILE A 108 4.07 21.30 -15.67
C ILE A 108 3.45 21.41 -14.28
N ILE A 109 2.48 20.54 -13.99
CA ILE A 109 1.89 20.36 -12.66
C ILE A 109 2.84 19.51 -11.81
N LEU A 110 3.16 19.97 -10.60
CA LEU A 110 4.00 19.22 -9.66
C LEU A 110 3.16 18.28 -8.80
N ASN A 111 3.67 17.08 -8.55
CA ASN A 111 3.05 16.10 -7.65
C ASN A 111 3.09 16.57 -6.18
N ASN A 112 2.31 15.90 -5.34
CA ASN A 112 2.39 15.97 -3.88
C ASN A 112 2.71 14.58 -3.27
N GLU A 113 3.55 13.78 -3.91
CA GLU A 113 3.84 12.39 -3.48
C GLU A 113 4.44 12.31 -2.07
N MET A 114 5.06 13.39 -1.60
CA MET A 114 5.59 13.47 -0.23
C MET A 114 4.51 13.30 0.85
N ASP A 115 3.23 13.45 0.49
CA ASP A 115 2.06 13.23 1.35
C ASP A 115 1.90 11.75 1.77
N ASP A 116 2.42 10.82 0.97
CA ASP A 116 2.35 9.38 1.26
C ASP A 116 3.29 8.96 2.41
N PHE A 117 4.20 9.84 2.85
CA PHE A 117 5.00 9.56 4.04
C PHE A 117 4.17 9.57 5.32
N SER A 118 4.51 8.68 6.25
CA SER A 118 3.98 8.70 7.61
C SER A 118 4.53 9.88 8.40
N THR A 119 3.65 10.61 9.09
CA THR A 119 4.02 11.72 9.99
C THR A 119 4.38 11.18 11.38
N PRO A 120 5.63 11.34 11.87
CA PRO A 120 6.02 10.88 13.19
C PRO A 120 5.15 11.49 14.30
N GLY A 121 4.66 10.64 15.21
CA GLY A 121 3.80 11.07 16.32
C GLY A 121 2.32 11.29 15.96
N ALA A 122 1.94 11.15 14.68
CA ALA A 122 0.53 11.12 14.30
C ALA A 122 -0.12 9.79 14.73
N VAL A 123 -1.35 9.88 15.24
CA VAL A 123 -2.19 8.75 15.65
C VAL A 123 -3.56 8.93 15.02
N ASN A 124 -4.11 7.88 14.40
CA ASN A 124 -5.42 7.97 13.75
C ASN A 124 -6.58 7.93 14.77
N PHE A 125 -7.82 8.08 14.29
CA PHE A 125 -9.03 8.04 15.10
C PHE A 125 -9.18 6.77 15.95
N TYR A 126 -8.63 5.64 15.47
CA TYR A 126 -8.70 4.33 16.12
C TYR A 126 -7.51 4.06 17.05
N GLY A 127 -6.62 5.04 17.29
CA GLY A 127 -5.48 4.91 18.19
C GLY A 127 -4.25 4.24 17.57
N PHE A 128 -4.23 3.98 16.26
CA PHE A 128 -3.07 3.39 15.60
C PHE A 128 -2.01 4.46 15.29
N PRO A 129 -0.75 4.26 15.71
CA PRO A 129 0.34 5.17 15.36
C PRO A 129 0.68 5.06 13.88
N SER A 130 1.30 6.10 13.33
CA SER A 130 1.84 6.08 11.97
C SER A 130 3.01 5.10 11.82
N SER A 131 3.24 4.57 10.61
CA SER A 131 4.26 3.55 10.38
C SER A 131 5.69 4.13 10.40
N PRO A 132 6.59 3.66 11.30
CA PRO A 132 7.98 4.09 11.30
C PRO A 132 8.75 3.68 10.03
N ALA A 133 8.34 2.56 9.40
CA ALA A 133 8.93 2.09 8.15
C ALA A 133 8.76 3.12 7.03
N ASN A 134 7.76 3.98 7.12
CA ASN A 134 7.46 5.00 6.12
C ASN A 134 7.63 6.44 6.65
N TYR A 135 8.48 6.68 7.65
CA TYR A 135 8.84 8.06 8.02
C TYR A 135 9.71 8.73 6.95
N ILE A 136 9.48 10.03 6.75
CA ILE A 136 10.22 10.88 5.81
C ILE A 136 11.72 10.95 6.13
N GLN A 137 12.56 10.77 5.11
CA GLN A 137 14.01 10.93 5.20
C GLN A 137 14.57 11.47 3.87
N PRO A 138 15.68 12.24 3.86
CA PRO A 138 16.30 12.70 2.62
C PRO A 138 16.65 11.54 1.67
N GLY A 139 16.21 11.65 0.41
CA GLY A 139 16.48 10.65 -0.63
C GLY A 139 15.67 9.35 -0.53
N LYS A 140 14.82 9.21 0.49
CA LYS A 140 13.88 8.11 0.64
C LYS A 140 12.68 8.32 -0.27
N ARG A 141 12.13 7.23 -0.80
CA ARG A 141 10.87 7.26 -1.56
C ARG A 141 9.69 6.94 -0.64
N PRO A 142 8.56 7.65 -0.79
CA PRO A 142 7.33 7.29 -0.09
C PRO A 142 6.78 5.94 -0.60
N MET A 143 5.86 5.36 0.18
CA MET A 143 5.28 4.03 -0.01
C MET A 143 3.88 4.04 -0.61
#